data_AF-A0A1V1PG19-F1
#
_entry.id   AF-A0A1V1PG19-F1
#
_cell.length_a   1.000
_cell.length_b   1.000
_cell.length_c   1.000
_cell.angle_alpha   90.00
_cell.angle_beta   90.00
_cell.angle_gamma   90.00
#
_symmetry.space_group_name_H-M   'P 1'
#
loop_
_entity.id
_entity.type
_entity.pdbx_description
1 polymer ?
#
loop_
_entity_poly.entity_id
_entity_poly.type
_entity_poly.pdbx_seq_one_letter_code
_entity_poly.pdbx_strand_id
1 'polypeptide(L)'
;MIGPLFPVNTEYMADKQYDLIVIWYTYKDSISWPYKPIEYNCQWPEKVDKQIVIASREGSEGKNAGKEYQRSYDPSRYSDVQIYIQNDPALPGYNPNEEHALIAPSYRFADAATRPPAAFALRNDLNIVKEDKTFTSKPYVLVQYYDNETSQYGMDIYDIKTVDLPNGYLFSYGMKAGDPVVAPYPLNLVIGVAPPSEIAGKDIESALQKSYWEDHKGQSWAISGDTDDEEEIMVYFWYPRATTFWYNRDDDGDDKVESPGEPIPFLPDGETMNGVQSVALGQPELEGKPRPVVVRYNVRWPDEVPILKAGETLTFSGGEYRSDTPTCAGLPGVLGWSSGEILFDSLNKQMEPDKMSTDYLARLAPVLEKVCVDLGPIQEEYQPSGGSVYVVNSMYYFNDLHAGIKTRFYYDSLTRNLCFKGYVNDKTLGDSTLTAAPPSVYVLQPNIMSKPEKDAILELEEINPAFTQAVKNLYDKSRNNFSDDTGYTIGLDQCDDDICQQKALGPGLALMPNGGILDPNNTTFSDFKEGYVTLAENNLETLGDLPVALHIIKVKKNCIGVRSKQLIPIMSLMKNHTPPYSRLWRQSRRYCI
;
A
#
# COMPACT_ATOMS: atom_id res chain seq x y z
N MET A 1 10.07 27.86 48.15
CA MET A 1 10.13 27.88 46.68
C MET A 1 11.60 27.97 46.31
N ILE A 2 12.15 26.96 45.63
CA ILE A 2 13.57 26.92 45.23
C ILE A 2 13.57 26.70 43.72
N GLY A 3 13.31 27.76 42.95
CA GLY A 3 13.25 27.66 41.49
C GLY A 3 12.65 28.90 40.81
N PRO A 4 12.84 29.03 39.49
CA PRO A 4 12.24 30.10 38.69
C PRO A 4 10.71 30.01 38.65
N LEU A 5 10.07 31.16 38.43
CA LEU A 5 8.63 31.28 38.18
C LEU A 5 8.41 31.48 36.68
N PHE A 6 7.52 30.67 36.09
CA PHE A 6 7.18 30.77 34.68
C PHE A 6 5.73 31.25 34.53
N PRO A 7 5.47 32.36 33.79
CA PRO A 7 4.13 32.65 33.34
C PRO A 7 3.71 31.54 32.37
N VAL A 8 2.51 31.00 32.55
CA VAL A 8 1.99 29.89 31.73
C VAL A 8 0.75 30.25 30.91
N ASN A 9 0.12 31.39 31.19
CA ASN A 9 -1.00 31.91 30.41
C ASN A 9 -1.24 33.40 30.69
N THR A 10 -2.21 34.02 30.00
CA THR A 10 -2.74 35.36 30.29
C THR A 10 -4.19 35.26 30.74
N GLU A 11 -4.62 36.12 31.67
CA GLU A 11 -5.99 36.17 32.16
C GLU A 11 -6.66 37.49 31.75
N TYR A 12 -7.91 37.40 31.29
CA TYR A 12 -8.71 38.53 30.82
C TYR A 12 -9.99 38.71 31.66
N MET A 13 -9.83 38.75 32.99
CA MET A 13 -10.91 38.99 33.95
C MET A 13 -10.96 40.46 34.40
N ALA A 14 -12.15 40.94 34.75
CA ALA A 14 -12.39 42.34 35.14
C ALA A 14 -11.85 42.67 36.56
N ASP A 15 -11.75 41.65 37.41
CA ASP A 15 -11.17 41.69 38.74
C ASP A 15 -9.72 41.19 38.70
N LYS A 16 -8.76 42.07 39.01
CA LYS A 16 -7.33 41.73 39.15
C LYS A 16 -7.06 40.90 40.40
N GLN A 17 -7.76 39.79 40.58
CA GLN A 17 -7.76 39.04 41.83
C GLN A 17 -6.55 38.09 41.98
N TYR A 18 -5.71 37.97 40.94
CA TYR A 18 -4.69 36.93 40.81
C TYR A 18 -3.25 37.46 40.63
N ASP A 19 -2.93 38.64 41.15
CA ASP A 19 -1.54 39.11 41.21
C ASP A 19 -0.69 38.15 42.07
N LEU A 20 0.42 37.63 41.52
CA LEU A 20 1.24 36.63 42.20
C LEU A 20 2.04 37.27 43.34
N ILE A 21 1.68 36.94 44.59
CA ILE A 21 2.39 37.39 45.78
C ILE A 21 3.15 36.21 46.40
N VAL A 22 4.48 36.33 46.47
CA VAL A 22 5.35 35.38 47.17
C VAL A 22 5.76 35.96 48.51
N ILE A 23 5.36 35.30 49.60
CA ILE A 23 5.75 35.67 50.96
C ILE A 23 6.96 34.84 51.37
N TRP A 24 8.10 35.50 51.53
CA TRP A 24 9.31 34.88 52.04
C TRP A 24 9.27 34.81 53.55
N TYR A 25 9.66 33.67 54.10
CA TYR A 25 9.75 33.45 55.55
C TYR A 25 11.22 33.34 55.96
N THR A 26 11.54 33.87 57.14
CA THR A 26 12.81 33.60 57.81
C THR A 26 12.56 32.60 58.95
N TYR A 27 13.40 31.56 59.02
CA TYR A 27 13.26 30.54 60.05
C TYR A 27 14.10 30.93 61.27
N LYS A 28 13.44 31.19 62.40
CA LYS A 28 14.11 31.57 63.65
C LYS A 28 13.34 31.01 64.85
N ASP A 29 14.06 30.50 65.85
CA ASP A 29 13.49 29.97 67.10
C ASP A 29 12.44 28.86 66.86
N SER A 30 12.68 28.03 65.84
CA SER A 30 11.77 26.97 65.38
C SER A 30 10.42 27.46 64.80
N ILE A 31 10.31 28.75 64.47
CA ILE A 31 9.11 29.38 63.91
C ILE A 31 9.47 30.05 62.58
N SER A 32 8.62 29.88 61.57
CA SER A 32 8.73 30.58 60.28
C SER A 32 8.05 31.95 60.37
N TRP A 33 8.84 33.01 60.50
CA TRP A 33 8.33 34.38 60.54
C TRP A 33 8.24 34.97 59.14
N PRO A 34 7.11 35.59 58.73
CA PRO A 34 7.03 36.27 57.44
C PRO A 34 8.04 37.42 57.42
N TYR A 35 8.95 37.41 56.44
CA TYR A 35 10.04 38.36 56.31
C TYR A 35 9.72 39.44 55.28
N LYS A 36 9.28 39.05 54.07
CA LYS A 36 9.02 40.01 52.99
C LYS A 36 8.01 39.46 51.98
N PRO A 37 6.86 40.11 51.76
CA PRO A 37 6.04 39.86 50.58
C PRO A 37 6.68 40.50 49.34
N ILE A 38 6.69 39.77 48.22
CA ILE A 38 7.10 40.26 46.90
C ILE A 38 5.95 40.00 45.95
N GLU A 39 5.47 41.06 45.32
CA GLU A 39 4.48 41.02 44.25
C GLU A 39 5.19 40.93 42.91
N TYR A 40 4.75 40.02 42.05
CA TYR A 40 5.29 39.81 40.71
C TYR A 40 4.29 40.30 39.66
N ASN A 41 4.74 41.22 38.81
CA ASN A 41 4.01 41.58 37.60
C ASN A 41 4.38 40.61 36.47
N CYS A 42 3.69 39.48 36.42
CA CYS A 42 3.91 38.47 35.40
C CYS A 42 3.44 38.97 34.03
N GLN A 43 4.30 38.90 33.01
CA GLN A 43 3.96 39.26 31.65
C GLN A 43 4.13 38.06 30.72
N TRP A 44 3.13 37.82 29.88
CA TRP A 44 3.25 36.88 28.77
C TRP A 44 4.12 37.49 27.67
N PRO A 45 5.02 36.72 27.03
CA PRO A 45 5.85 37.25 25.96
C PRO A 45 5.01 37.77 24.78
N GLU A 46 5.33 38.99 24.31
CA GLU A 46 4.68 39.58 23.12
C GLU A 46 5.12 38.91 21.81
N LYS A 47 6.33 38.33 21.79
CA LYS A 47 6.89 37.61 20.64
C LYS A 47 7.55 36.31 21.08
N VAL A 48 7.25 35.25 20.36
CA VAL A 48 7.87 33.93 20.53
C VAL A 48 8.66 33.62 19.26
N ASP A 49 9.98 33.41 19.39
CA ASP A 49 10.86 33.11 18.24
C ASP A 49 10.91 31.61 17.90
N LYS A 50 10.48 30.76 18.83
CA LYS A 50 10.42 29.31 18.67
C LYS A 50 9.08 28.89 18.10
N GLN A 51 9.06 27.86 17.26
CA GLN A 51 7.83 27.36 16.64
C GLN A 51 7.82 25.85 16.53
N ILE A 52 6.65 25.24 16.57
CA ILE A 52 6.43 23.87 16.11
C ILE A 52 5.54 23.98 14.88
N VAL A 53 6.03 23.46 13.76
CA VAL A 53 5.24 23.36 12.53
C VAL A 53 4.73 21.92 12.44
N ILE A 54 3.41 21.73 12.54
CA ILE A 54 2.78 20.41 12.61
C ILE A 54 3.16 19.56 11.38
N ALA A 55 3.13 20.16 10.18
CA ALA A 55 3.52 19.51 8.94
C ALA A 55 5.03 19.15 8.83
N SER A 56 5.90 19.65 9.71
CA SER A 56 7.35 19.38 9.60
C SER A 56 7.75 17.95 9.94
N ARG A 57 6.96 17.28 10.79
CA ARG A 57 7.32 16.02 11.49
C ARG A 57 8.53 16.14 12.44
N GLU A 58 9.14 17.31 12.57
CA GLU A 58 10.38 17.52 13.37
C GLU A 58 10.10 18.04 14.79
N GLY A 59 8.87 18.49 15.07
CA GLY A 59 8.47 18.96 16.40
C GLY A 59 9.26 20.19 16.85
N SER A 60 9.61 20.25 18.13
CA SER A 60 10.36 21.34 18.76
C SER A 60 11.77 21.54 18.19
N GLU A 61 12.30 20.56 17.46
CA GLU A 61 13.63 20.60 16.86
C GLU A 61 13.62 21.10 15.41
N GLY A 62 12.43 21.35 14.86
CA GLY A 62 12.26 21.87 13.51
C GLY A 62 12.86 23.26 13.33
N LYS A 63 12.85 23.77 12.10
CA LYS A 63 13.37 25.11 11.81
C LYS A 63 12.45 26.21 12.37
N ASN A 64 13.06 27.26 12.89
CA ASN A 64 12.38 28.51 13.22
C ASN A 64 12.11 29.35 11.95
N ALA A 65 11.50 30.52 12.12
CA ALA A 65 11.24 31.46 11.01
C ALA A 65 12.54 31.96 10.33
N GLY A 66 13.67 31.93 11.04
CA GLY A 66 15.01 32.23 10.51
C GLY A 66 15.65 31.08 9.73
N LYS A 67 14.92 29.97 9.52
CA LYS A 67 15.39 28.72 8.91
C LYS A 67 16.50 27.99 9.69
N GLU A 68 16.67 28.37 10.95
CA GLU A 68 17.64 27.75 11.86
C GLU A 68 16.95 26.66 12.66
N TYR A 69 17.63 25.54 12.79
CA TYR A 69 17.15 24.46 13.64
C TYR A 69 17.13 24.86 15.11
N GLN A 70 16.06 24.45 15.78
CA GLN A 70 15.84 24.74 17.19
C GLN A 70 16.54 23.71 18.10
N ARG A 71 16.49 23.97 19.41
CA ARG A 71 17.14 23.15 20.43
C ARG A 71 16.67 21.69 20.36
N SER A 72 17.63 20.77 20.41
CA SER A 72 17.37 19.37 20.76
C SER A 72 17.43 19.19 22.28
N TYR A 73 16.47 18.45 22.85
CA TYR A 73 16.51 18.08 24.26
C TYR A 73 17.38 16.84 24.47
N ASP A 74 18.68 16.96 24.18
CA ASP A 74 19.66 15.89 24.32
C ASP A 74 19.63 15.31 25.76
N PRO A 75 19.41 13.98 25.93
CA PRO A 75 19.33 13.34 27.25
C PRO A 75 20.60 13.47 28.10
N SER A 76 21.76 13.78 27.51
CA SER A 76 23.00 14.04 28.25
C SER A 76 22.98 15.36 29.02
N ARG A 77 22.15 16.31 28.58
CA ARG A 77 22.02 17.65 29.17
C ARG A 77 20.66 17.88 29.80
N TYR A 78 19.59 17.45 29.15
CA TYR A 78 18.22 17.73 29.57
C TYR A 78 17.53 16.48 30.10
N SER A 79 16.87 16.60 31.25
CA SER A 79 16.00 15.56 31.82
C SER A 79 14.62 16.14 32.13
N ASP A 80 13.68 15.30 32.57
CA ASP A 80 12.32 15.71 32.94
C ASP A 80 11.60 16.54 31.86
N VAL A 81 11.84 16.20 30.59
CA VAL A 81 11.22 16.89 29.46
C VAL A 81 9.75 16.50 29.38
N GLN A 82 8.85 17.47 29.57
CA GLN A 82 7.40 17.25 29.58
C GLN A 82 6.64 18.45 29.05
N ILE A 83 5.44 18.21 28.52
CA ILE A 83 4.50 19.27 28.18
C ILE A 83 3.86 19.80 29.47
N TYR A 84 3.80 21.12 29.63
CA TYR A 84 3.02 21.72 30.70
C TYR A 84 1.53 21.62 30.36
N ILE A 85 0.74 21.03 31.25
CA ILE A 85 -0.69 20.84 31.08
C ILE A 85 -1.40 21.19 32.39
N GLN A 86 -2.39 22.07 32.34
CA GLN A 86 -3.37 22.29 33.39
C GLN A 86 -4.74 22.47 32.76
N ASN A 87 -5.46 21.35 32.65
CA ASN A 87 -6.76 21.29 32.00
C ASN A 87 -7.92 21.76 32.90
N ASP A 88 -7.72 21.92 34.21
CA ASP A 88 -8.79 22.37 35.11
C ASP A 88 -8.82 23.91 35.19
N PRO A 89 -9.88 24.58 34.69
CA PRO A 89 -10.00 26.04 34.75
C PRO A 89 -10.14 26.58 36.17
N ALA A 90 -10.43 25.75 37.17
CA ALA A 90 -10.50 26.16 38.57
C ALA A 90 -9.13 26.15 39.27
N LEU A 91 -8.08 25.61 38.64
CA LEU A 91 -6.75 25.51 39.23
C LEU A 91 -5.81 26.61 38.70
N PRO A 92 -4.89 27.14 39.56
CA PRO A 92 -3.90 28.10 39.12
C PRO A 92 -3.04 27.58 37.96
N GLY A 93 -2.71 28.49 37.04
CA GLY A 93 -1.91 28.15 35.87
C GLY A 93 -2.69 27.40 34.79
N TYR A 94 -4.02 27.55 34.74
CA TYR A 94 -4.86 27.03 33.66
C TYR A 94 -4.25 27.34 32.29
N ASN A 95 -3.90 26.27 31.59
CA ASN A 95 -3.44 26.27 30.20
C ASN A 95 -3.76 24.85 29.69
N PRO A 96 -4.97 24.67 29.11
CA PRO A 96 -5.40 23.37 28.64
C PRO A 96 -4.60 22.97 27.41
N ASN A 97 -4.33 21.67 27.25
CA ASN A 97 -3.58 21.13 26.11
C ASN A 97 -4.42 21.07 24.82
N GLU A 98 -4.86 22.24 24.34
CA GLU A 98 -5.69 22.44 23.14
C GLU A 98 -4.94 22.09 21.84
N GLU A 99 -3.61 22.13 21.87
CA GLU A 99 -2.74 21.77 20.74
C GLU A 99 -2.59 20.25 20.58
N HIS A 100 -3.13 19.48 21.53
CA HIS A 100 -2.94 18.03 21.63
C HIS A 100 -1.46 17.67 21.62
N ALA A 101 -0.68 18.43 22.39
CA ALA A 101 0.76 18.30 22.43
C ALA A 101 1.20 17.07 23.23
N LEU A 102 2.32 16.50 22.79
CA LEU A 102 2.93 15.32 23.41
C LEU A 102 4.46 15.35 23.28
N ILE A 103 5.13 14.59 24.15
CA ILE A 103 6.54 14.24 23.99
C ILE A 103 6.63 12.92 23.24
N ALA A 104 7.39 12.89 22.16
CA ALA A 104 7.70 11.68 21.41
C ALA A 104 9.21 11.64 21.07
N PRO A 105 9.78 10.48 20.70
CA PRO A 105 11.15 10.43 20.20
C PRO A 105 11.36 11.39 19.03
N SER A 106 12.53 11.99 18.92
CA SER A 106 12.85 12.86 17.78
C SER A 106 12.76 12.10 16.45
N TYR A 107 12.01 12.67 15.52
CA TYR A 107 11.99 12.21 14.12
C TYR A 107 13.27 12.60 13.39
N ARG A 108 13.80 13.79 13.67
CA ARG A 108 15.01 14.31 13.03
C ARG A 108 16.24 13.45 13.33
N PHE A 109 16.30 12.89 14.53
CA PHE A 109 17.36 11.99 14.97
C PHE A 109 16.90 10.53 14.95
N ALA A 110 16.07 10.12 13.98
CA ALA A 110 15.52 8.76 13.89
C ALA A 110 16.61 7.65 13.86
N ASP A 111 17.78 7.94 13.30
CA ASP A 111 18.90 6.98 13.21
C ASP A 111 19.82 6.99 14.45
N ALA A 112 19.58 7.88 15.42
CA ALA A 112 20.37 7.92 16.64
C ALA A 112 20.08 6.71 17.54
N ALA A 113 21.12 6.15 18.15
CA ALA A 113 21.00 5.00 19.06
C ALA A 113 20.10 5.30 20.28
N THR A 114 20.08 6.55 20.73
CA THR A 114 19.14 7.05 21.73
C THR A 114 18.55 8.33 21.20
N ARG A 115 17.28 8.27 20.79
CA ARG A 115 16.57 9.42 20.23
C ARG A 115 16.27 10.41 21.36
N PRO A 116 16.64 11.69 21.22
CA PRO A 116 16.24 12.72 22.18
C PRO A 116 14.71 12.84 22.19
N PRO A 117 14.08 13.17 23.34
CA PRO A 117 12.69 13.59 23.35
C PRO A 117 12.50 14.90 22.56
N ALA A 118 11.40 15.00 21.84
CA ALA A 118 10.96 16.23 21.18
C ALA A 118 9.48 16.48 21.48
N ALA A 119 9.11 17.75 21.60
CA ALA A 119 7.72 18.14 21.78
C ALA A 119 7.04 18.32 20.42
N PHE A 120 5.82 17.83 20.30
CA PHE A 120 5.00 17.94 19.10
C PHE A 120 3.63 18.50 19.45
N ALA A 121 2.96 19.06 18.46
CA ALA A 121 1.56 19.46 18.49
C ALA A 121 0.83 18.77 17.34
N LEU A 122 -0.45 18.47 17.54
CA LEU A 122 -1.33 17.95 16.48
C LEU A 122 -2.36 18.98 16.03
N ARG A 123 -2.65 19.99 16.85
CA ARG A 123 -3.67 21.01 16.57
C ARG A 123 -3.22 22.41 16.95
N ASN A 124 -3.93 23.40 16.45
CA ASN A 124 -3.82 24.81 16.87
C ASN A 124 -5.13 25.59 16.68
N ASP A 125 -6.26 24.89 16.54
CA ASP A 125 -7.55 25.44 16.14
C ASP A 125 -8.63 25.33 17.23
N LEU A 126 -8.28 24.78 18.41
CA LEU A 126 -9.20 24.59 19.53
C LEU A 126 -9.27 25.80 20.47
N ASN A 127 -8.21 26.61 20.51
CA ASN A 127 -8.05 27.69 21.48
C ASN A 127 -9.10 28.81 21.34
N ILE A 128 -9.64 29.27 22.47
CA ILE A 128 -10.47 30.48 22.54
C ILE A 128 -9.55 31.66 22.83
N VAL A 129 -9.15 32.37 21.77
CA VAL A 129 -8.21 33.51 21.84
C VAL A 129 -8.88 34.87 22.06
N LYS A 130 -10.20 34.88 22.25
CA LYS A 130 -10.95 36.11 22.50
C LYS A 130 -10.59 36.64 23.89
N GLU A 131 -10.12 37.88 23.97
CA GLU A 131 -9.68 38.54 25.20
C GLU A 131 -10.85 38.94 26.13
N ASP A 132 -11.60 37.94 26.60
CA ASP A 132 -12.65 38.07 27.60
C ASP A 132 -12.65 36.87 28.55
N LYS A 133 -13.66 36.77 29.42
CA LYS A 133 -13.79 35.68 30.41
C LYS A 133 -13.85 34.25 29.82
N THR A 134 -14.02 34.11 28.50
CA THR A 134 -14.04 32.81 27.81
C THR A 134 -12.68 32.41 27.27
N PHE A 135 -11.68 33.29 27.39
CA PHE A 135 -10.30 33.02 26.99
C PHE A 135 -9.79 31.72 27.63
N THR A 136 -9.24 30.82 26.81
CA THR A 136 -8.59 29.59 27.28
C THR A 136 -7.08 29.74 27.24
N SER A 137 -6.50 29.88 26.05
CA SER A 137 -5.06 30.09 25.86
C SER A 137 -4.78 30.66 24.46
N LYS A 138 -3.53 31.06 24.19
CA LYS A 138 -3.03 31.28 22.83
C LYS A 138 -2.37 29.97 22.35
N PRO A 139 -2.33 29.68 21.03
CA PRO A 139 -1.88 28.40 20.48
C PRO A 139 -0.38 28.15 20.67
N TYR A 140 0.03 27.81 21.89
CA TYR A 140 1.41 27.68 22.32
C TYR A 140 1.63 26.37 23.07
N VAL A 141 2.70 25.66 22.71
CA VAL A 141 3.17 24.51 23.50
C VAL A 141 4.26 24.94 24.45
N LEU A 142 4.05 24.64 25.74
CA LEU A 142 5.00 24.93 26.81
C LEU A 142 5.72 23.64 27.18
N VAL A 143 7.05 23.63 27.06
CA VAL A 143 7.90 22.48 27.36
C VAL A 143 8.72 22.78 28.60
N GLN A 144 8.48 22.03 29.66
CA GLN A 144 9.29 22.03 30.87
C GLN A 144 10.44 21.05 30.72
N TYR A 145 11.59 21.41 31.28
CA TYR A 145 12.77 20.55 31.31
C TYR A 145 13.66 20.90 32.50
N TYR A 146 14.48 19.95 32.93
CA TYR A 146 15.58 20.18 33.86
C TYR A 146 16.90 20.24 33.07
N ASP A 147 17.64 21.33 33.19
CA ASP A 147 18.98 21.46 32.59
C ASP A 147 20.03 21.01 33.62
N ASN A 148 20.63 19.84 33.38
CA ASN A 148 21.60 19.22 34.28
C ASN A 148 22.89 20.03 34.41
N GLU A 149 23.27 20.82 33.38
CA GLU A 149 24.48 21.64 33.43
C GLU A 149 24.29 22.85 34.37
N THR A 150 23.11 23.47 34.32
CA THR A 150 22.80 24.64 35.15
C THR A 150 22.14 24.28 36.47
N SER A 151 21.71 23.01 36.63
CA SER A 151 20.95 22.50 37.77
C SER A 151 19.65 23.28 38.03
N GLN A 152 18.97 23.70 36.96
CA GLN A 152 17.75 24.51 37.02
C GLN A 152 16.65 23.96 36.10
N TYR A 153 15.40 24.11 36.54
CA TYR A 153 14.26 23.94 35.65
C TYR A 153 14.16 25.11 34.67
N GLY A 154 13.87 24.80 33.41
CA GLY A 154 13.60 25.75 32.35
C GLY A 154 12.23 25.48 31.72
N MET A 155 11.72 26.49 31.02
CA MET A 155 10.53 26.37 30.20
C MET A 155 10.76 27.03 28.86
N ASP A 156 10.46 26.30 27.79
CA ASP A 156 10.44 26.81 26.42
C ASP A 156 8.98 26.96 25.95
N ILE A 157 8.71 28.02 25.19
CA ILE A 157 7.39 28.32 24.61
C ILE A 157 7.54 28.23 23.11
N TYR A 158 6.66 27.48 22.44
CA TYR A 158 6.65 27.30 20.98
C TYR A 158 5.34 27.76 20.38
N ASP A 159 5.40 28.66 19.38
CA ASP A 159 4.28 29.05 18.52
C ASP A 159 3.87 27.90 17.59
N ILE A 160 2.58 27.57 17.53
CA ILE A 160 2.13 26.42 16.75
C ILE A 160 1.58 26.86 15.40
N LYS A 161 2.21 26.33 14.35
CA LYS A 161 1.81 26.54 12.96
C LYS A 161 1.43 25.23 12.32
N THR A 162 0.46 25.25 11.42
CA THR A 162 0.10 24.08 10.61
C THR A 162 1.16 23.82 9.54
N VAL A 163 1.54 24.87 8.79
CA VAL A 163 2.49 24.84 7.67
C VAL A 163 3.50 25.99 7.71
N ASP A 164 4.62 25.85 7.01
CA ASP A 164 5.65 26.90 6.84
C ASP A 164 6.31 26.79 5.45
N LEU A 165 5.74 27.49 4.48
CA LEU A 165 6.19 27.52 3.08
C LEU A 165 7.67 27.91 2.93
N PRO A 166 8.18 28.99 3.59
CA PRO A 166 9.61 29.33 3.55
C PRO A 166 10.57 28.19 3.93
N ASN A 167 10.15 27.30 4.83
CA ASN A 167 10.92 26.13 5.27
C ASN A 167 10.58 24.84 4.50
N GLY A 168 9.59 24.88 3.59
CA GLY A 168 9.13 23.71 2.83
C GLY A 168 8.28 22.74 3.66
N TYR A 169 7.76 23.16 4.80
CA TYR A 169 6.92 22.32 5.65
C TYR A 169 5.46 22.40 5.19
N LEU A 170 5.01 21.36 4.51
CA LEU A 170 3.67 21.17 3.96
C LEU A 170 3.15 19.78 4.33
N PHE A 171 1.83 19.59 4.33
CA PHE A 171 1.23 18.26 4.45
C PHE A 171 1.35 17.46 3.14
N SER A 172 2.58 17.35 2.64
CA SER A 172 2.96 16.66 1.42
C SER A 172 4.25 15.89 1.69
N TYR A 173 4.20 14.57 1.57
CA TYR A 173 5.28 13.68 2.01
C TYR A 173 5.65 12.67 0.91
N GLY A 174 6.95 12.43 0.74
CA GLY A 174 7.40 11.34 -0.13
C GLY A 174 7.16 9.97 0.48
N MET A 175 6.69 9.03 -0.33
CA MET A 175 6.58 7.60 0.00
C MET A 175 7.00 6.73 -1.19
N LYS A 176 7.24 5.43 -0.98
CA LYS A 176 7.51 4.50 -2.08
C LYS A 176 6.27 3.68 -2.38
N ALA A 177 6.07 3.33 -3.65
CA ALA A 177 5.11 2.31 -4.00
C ALA A 177 5.47 1.01 -3.24
N GLY A 178 4.46 0.26 -2.84
CA GLY A 178 4.57 -0.93 -2.01
C GLY A 178 4.55 -0.65 -0.50
N ASP A 179 4.75 0.61 -0.08
CA ASP A 179 4.62 1.00 1.33
C ASP A 179 3.14 1.17 1.71
N PRO A 180 2.76 0.81 2.96
CA PRO A 180 1.45 1.16 3.49
C PRO A 180 1.33 2.69 3.63
N VAL A 181 0.16 3.24 3.33
CA VAL A 181 -0.11 4.66 3.56
C VAL A 181 -0.33 4.85 5.06
N VAL A 182 0.52 5.65 5.69
CA VAL A 182 0.54 5.88 7.14
C VAL A 182 0.47 7.36 7.45
N ALA A 183 -0.19 7.73 8.55
CA ALA A 183 -0.23 9.11 9.00
C ALA A 183 1.17 9.72 9.20
N PRO A 184 1.33 11.04 9.04
CA PRO A 184 2.61 11.69 9.29
C PRO A 184 3.02 11.58 10.75
N TYR A 185 4.33 11.58 11.01
CA TYR A 185 4.84 11.59 12.38
C TYR A 185 4.54 12.92 13.09
N PRO A 186 4.11 12.93 14.36
CA PRO A 186 3.88 11.80 15.27
C PRO A 186 2.42 11.31 15.30
N LEU A 187 1.56 11.76 14.40
CA LEU A 187 0.15 11.36 14.36
C LEU A 187 0.00 9.84 14.24
N ASN A 188 0.90 9.18 13.50
CA ASN A 188 0.95 7.71 13.44
C ASN A 188 1.16 7.03 14.80
N LEU A 189 1.89 7.64 15.73
CA LEU A 189 2.05 7.09 17.08
C LEU A 189 0.77 7.19 17.90
N VAL A 190 0.01 8.27 17.70
CA VAL A 190 -1.26 8.52 18.40
C VAL A 190 -2.36 7.63 17.88
N ILE A 191 -2.41 7.41 16.55
CA ILE A 191 -3.32 6.44 15.93
C ILE A 191 -2.99 5.01 16.39
N GLY A 192 -1.70 4.66 16.42
CA GLY A 192 -1.25 3.35 16.89
C GLY A 192 -1.70 2.20 15.97
N VAL A 193 -2.07 1.07 16.58
CA VAL A 193 -2.34 -0.20 15.87
C VAL A 193 -3.81 -0.43 15.52
N ALA A 194 -4.71 0.42 16.00
CA ALA A 194 -6.15 0.34 15.76
C ALA A 194 -6.63 1.66 15.15
N PRO A 195 -6.38 1.87 13.84
CA PRO A 195 -6.79 3.09 13.17
C PRO A 195 -8.31 3.27 13.20
N PRO A 196 -8.80 4.51 13.43
CA PRO A 196 -10.21 4.84 13.23
C PRO A 196 -10.69 4.47 11.83
N SER A 197 -11.92 3.98 11.72
CA SER A 197 -12.56 3.68 10.44
C SER A 197 -12.74 4.90 9.55
N GLU A 198 -12.77 6.10 10.14
CA GLU A 198 -12.94 7.37 9.44
C GLU A 198 -11.72 7.82 8.63
N ILE A 199 -10.58 7.13 8.77
CA ILE A 199 -9.43 7.39 7.90
C ILE A 199 -9.79 6.94 6.49
N ALA A 200 -9.75 7.88 5.56
CA ALA A 200 -10.12 7.63 4.17
C ALA A 200 -9.17 8.32 3.21
N GLY A 201 -8.83 7.65 2.12
CA GLY A 201 -7.95 8.18 1.08
C GLY A 201 -8.43 7.84 -0.31
N LYS A 202 -7.83 8.51 -1.30
CA LYS A 202 -8.00 8.20 -2.72
C LYS A 202 -6.86 8.80 -3.54
N ASP A 203 -6.81 8.44 -4.82
CA ASP A 203 -5.99 9.14 -5.79
C ASP A 203 -6.42 10.61 -5.90
N ILE A 204 -5.47 11.52 -6.12
CA ILE A 204 -5.81 12.92 -6.40
C ILE A 204 -6.51 13.03 -7.76
N GLU A 205 -7.32 14.08 -7.94
CA GLU A 205 -8.12 14.25 -9.17
C GLU A 205 -7.29 14.37 -10.46
N SER A 206 -6.04 14.86 -10.36
CA SER A 206 -5.12 14.98 -11.49
C SER A 206 -4.19 13.78 -11.67
N ALA A 207 -4.35 12.71 -10.89
CA ALA A 207 -3.45 11.56 -10.93
C ALA A 207 -3.50 10.90 -12.32
N LEU A 208 -2.33 10.75 -12.94
CA LEU A 208 -2.19 10.11 -14.26
C LEU A 208 -2.17 8.58 -14.17
N GLN A 209 -2.18 8.03 -12.96
CA GLN A 209 -2.19 6.60 -12.69
C GLN A 209 -2.84 6.27 -11.35
N LYS A 210 -3.37 5.05 -11.24
CA LYS A 210 -3.94 4.52 -10.01
C LYS A 210 -2.81 4.22 -9.03
N SER A 211 -2.81 4.91 -7.89
CA SER A 211 -1.74 4.85 -6.89
C SER A 211 -2.26 4.47 -5.51
N TYR A 212 -3.52 4.77 -5.20
CA TYR A 212 -4.20 4.39 -3.96
C TYR A 212 -4.97 3.08 -4.10
N TRP A 213 -4.86 2.23 -3.09
CA TRP A 213 -5.64 1.00 -2.97
C TRP A 213 -5.75 0.55 -1.52
N GLU A 214 -6.86 -0.08 -1.17
CA GLU A 214 -7.07 -0.67 0.16
C GLU A 214 -7.16 -2.19 0.05
N ASP A 215 -6.52 -2.89 1.00
CA ASP A 215 -6.68 -4.32 1.13
C ASP A 215 -8.01 -4.68 1.81
N HIS A 216 -8.36 -5.97 1.81
CA HIS A 216 -9.61 -6.45 2.43
C HIS A 216 -9.71 -6.22 3.95
N LYS A 217 -8.62 -5.79 4.60
CA LYS A 217 -8.57 -5.47 6.03
C LYS A 217 -8.67 -3.95 6.27
N GLY A 218 -8.84 -3.15 5.21
CA GLY A 218 -8.92 -1.70 5.26
C GLY A 218 -7.55 -1.01 5.38
N GLN A 219 -6.43 -1.72 5.21
CA GLN A 219 -5.12 -1.07 5.16
C GLN A 219 -4.93 -0.42 3.79
N SER A 220 -4.69 0.89 3.79
CA SER A 220 -4.35 1.65 2.59
C SER A 220 -2.90 1.42 2.16
N TRP A 221 -2.66 1.34 0.86
CA TRP A 221 -1.36 1.09 0.23
C TRP A 221 -1.12 2.03 -0.95
N ALA A 222 0.16 2.34 -1.18
CA ALA A 222 0.58 2.92 -2.45
C ALA A 222 0.93 1.80 -3.44
N ILE A 223 0.24 1.70 -4.57
CA ILE A 223 0.42 0.60 -5.54
C ILE A 223 1.23 0.99 -6.76
N SER A 224 1.44 2.28 -7.01
CA SER A 224 2.25 2.76 -8.13
C SER A 224 2.90 4.09 -7.79
N GLY A 225 4.01 4.41 -8.44
CA GLY A 225 4.69 5.71 -8.30
C GLY A 225 5.02 6.36 -9.64
N ASP A 226 5.31 7.66 -9.63
CA ASP A 226 5.76 8.42 -10.80
C ASP A 226 7.18 8.97 -10.59
N THR A 227 7.50 10.10 -11.23
CA THR A 227 8.84 10.66 -11.46
C THR A 227 9.16 11.82 -10.52
N ASP A 228 8.70 11.73 -9.28
CA ASP A 228 9.11 12.53 -8.10
C ASP A 228 8.52 13.95 -7.96
N ASP A 229 7.73 14.49 -8.90
CA ASP A 229 7.29 15.90 -8.84
C ASP A 229 5.77 16.13 -8.65
N GLU A 230 4.94 15.08 -8.66
CA GLU A 230 3.49 15.21 -8.51
C GLU A 230 3.01 14.48 -7.26
N GLU A 231 1.88 14.92 -6.70
CA GLU A 231 1.22 14.20 -5.62
C GLU A 231 0.27 13.20 -6.27
N GLU A 232 0.16 11.98 -5.77
CA GLU A 232 -0.71 10.97 -6.38
C GLU A 232 -1.82 10.57 -5.43
N ILE A 233 -1.57 10.60 -4.12
CA ILE A 233 -2.51 10.14 -3.09
C ILE A 233 -2.86 11.30 -2.17
N MET A 234 -4.13 11.38 -1.78
CA MET A 234 -4.57 12.21 -0.66
C MET A 234 -5.36 11.41 0.36
N VAL A 235 -5.18 11.74 1.64
CA VAL A 235 -5.79 11.07 2.78
C VAL A 235 -6.28 12.08 3.80
N TYR A 236 -7.45 11.80 4.37
CA TYR A 236 -8.01 12.49 5.51
C TYR A 236 -7.82 11.63 6.75
N PHE A 237 -7.07 12.13 7.73
CA PHE A 237 -6.76 11.38 8.94
C PHE A 237 -7.69 11.76 10.10
N TRP A 238 -8.10 10.71 10.82
CA TRP A 238 -8.74 10.76 12.12
C TRP A 238 -7.86 10.04 13.12
N TYR A 239 -7.97 10.38 14.41
CA TYR A 239 -7.18 9.73 15.45
C TYR A 239 -7.97 9.63 16.75
N PRO A 240 -7.70 8.60 17.58
CA PRO A 240 -8.39 8.44 18.84
C PRO A 240 -7.98 9.57 19.81
N ARG A 241 -8.96 10.15 20.49
CA ARG A 241 -8.70 11.20 21.47
C ARG A 241 -7.95 10.65 22.69
N ALA A 242 -6.74 11.13 22.95
CA ALA A 242 -5.99 10.73 24.14
C ALA A 242 -6.57 11.34 25.43
N THR A 243 -6.41 10.66 26.57
CA THR A 243 -6.92 11.13 27.87
C THR A 243 -6.30 12.45 28.33
N THR A 244 -5.07 12.75 27.90
CA THR A 244 -4.34 13.99 28.25
C THR A 244 -4.67 15.15 27.33
N PHE A 245 -5.41 14.92 26.23
CA PHE A 245 -5.78 15.96 25.28
C PHE A 245 -7.05 16.66 25.75
N TRP A 246 -7.00 17.99 25.75
CA TRP A 246 -8.17 18.79 26.07
C TRP A 246 -9.07 18.88 24.85
N TYR A 247 -10.31 18.45 25.02
CA TYR A 247 -11.32 18.53 23.97
C TYR A 247 -12.67 18.84 24.60
N ASN A 248 -13.37 19.82 24.02
CA ASN A 248 -14.66 20.30 24.49
C ASN A 248 -15.67 20.47 23.35
N ARG A 249 -15.46 19.78 22.23
CA ARG A 249 -16.35 19.74 21.06
C ARG A 249 -17.08 18.40 20.99
N ASP A 250 -18.24 18.45 20.35
CA ASP A 250 -19.09 17.33 19.94
C ASP A 250 -19.04 17.32 18.41
N ASP A 251 -18.29 16.38 17.83
CA ASP A 251 -18.05 16.32 16.39
C ASP A 251 -18.94 15.28 15.70
N ASP A 252 -19.46 14.29 16.44
CA ASP A 252 -20.37 13.26 15.93
C ASP A 252 -21.86 13.66 16.02
N GLY A 253 -22.17 14.76 16.72
CA GLY A 253 -23.51 15.32 16.84
C GLY A 253 -24.41 14.56 17.81
N ASP A 254 -23.83 13.85 18.78
CA ASP A 254 -24.55 13.06 19.78
C ASP A 254 -24.96 13.84 21.04
N ASP A 255 -24.78 15.16 21.02
CA ASP A 255 -24.96 16.12 22.12
C ASP A 255 -23.99 15.89 23.30
N LYS A 256 -22.86 15.21 23.09
CA LYS A 256 -21.80 14.99 24.09
C LYS A 256 -20.42 15.38 23.57
N VAL A 257 -19.59 15.83 24.51
CA VAL A 257 -18.17 16.02 24.22
C VAL A 257 -17.52 14.65 24.03
N GLU A 258 -16.72 14.54 22.98
CA GLU A 258 -15.95 13.33 22.67
C GLU A 258 -15.20 12.81 23.90
N SER A 259 -15.32 11.53 24.20
CA SER A 259 -14.67 10.78 25.27
C SER A 259 -13.29 10.29 24.85
N PRO A 260 -12.39 9.93 25.79
CA PRO A 260 -11.09 9.39 25.40
C PRO A 260 -11.26 8.09 24.61
N GLY A 261 -10.54 7.97 23.49
CA GLY A 261 -10.63 6.84 22.56
C GLY A 261 -11.56 7.08 21.37
N GLU A 262 -12.49 8.02 21.45
CA GLU A 262 -13.37 8.37 20.33
C GLU A 262 -12.59 9.06 19.21
N PRO A 263 -12.95 8.80 17.93
CA PRO A 263 -12.21 9.32 16.79
C PRO A 263 -12.50 10.80 16.59
N ILE A 264 -11.44 11.60 16.47
CA ILE A 264 -11.53 13.06 16.21
C ILE A 264 -10.74 13.45 14.94
N PRO A 265 -11.16 14.51 14.23
CA PRO A 265 -10.56 14.90 12.95
C PRO A 265 -9.19 15.56 13.17
N PHE A 266 -8.23 15.26 12.28
CA PHE A 266 -6.93 15.92 12.27
C PHE A 266 -7.00 17.30 11.60
N LEU A 267 -6.83 18.37 12.40
CA LEU A 267 -6.81 19.77 11.94
C LEU A 267 -7.95 20.08 10.96
N PRO A 268 -9.22 20.01 11.38
CA PRO A 268 -10.34 20.27 10.50
C PRO A 268 -10.25 21.67 9.89
N ASP A 269 -10.56 21.78 8.61
CA ASP A 269 -10.40 23.02 7.85
C ASP A 269 -11.59 23.99 7.97
N GLY A 270 -12.56 23.64 8.79
CA GLY A 270 -13.80 24.39 9.01
C GLY A 270 -14.94 24.00 8.09
N GLU A 271 -14.73 23.07 7.16
CA GLU A 271 -15.78 22.49 6.33
C GLU A 271 -16.21 21.11 6.85
N THR A 272 -17.33 20.62 6.31
CA THR A 272 -17.79 19.24 6.53
C THR A 272 -17.69 18.45 5.23
N MET A 273 -17.53 17.14 5.33
CA MET A 273 -17.55 16.24 4.18
C MET A 273 -18.95 16.24 3.55
N ASN A 274 -19.04 16.48 2.24
CA ASN A 274 -20.30 16.36 1.52
C ASN A 274 -20.50 14.94 0.96
N GLY A 275 -21.75 14.57 0.63
CA GLY A 275 -22.08 13.23 0.14
C GLY A 275 -21.34 12.80 -1.15
N VAL A 276 -20.96 13.75 -2.02
CA VAL A 276 -20.18 13.42 -3.23
C VAL A 276 -18.74 13.05 -2.87
N GLN A 277 -18.14 13.80 -1.93
CA GLN A 277 -16.78 13.55 -1.45
C GLN A 277 -16.70 12.24 -0.65
N SER A 278 -17.65 12.00 0.25
CA SER A 278 -17.68 10.81 1.11
C SER A 278 -17.83 9.53 0.27
N VAL A 279 -18.73 9.53 -0.72
CA VAL A 279 -18.87 8.42 -1.67
C VAL A 279 -17.62 8.23 -2.53
N ALA A 280 -16.99 9.30 -2.99
CA ALA A 280 -15.75 9.21 -3.78
C ALA A 280 -14.55 8.68 -2.97
N LEU A 281 -14.61 8.76 -1.64
CA LEU A 281 -13.66 8.15 -0.71
C LEU A 281 -14.02 6.71 -0.33
N GLY A 282 -15.14 6.18 -0.83
CA GLY A 282 -15.63 4.85 -0.45
C GLY A 282 -16.23 4.78 0.96
N GLN A 283 -16.47 5.93 1.62
CA GLN A 283 -16.99 6.03 2.99
C GLN A 283 -18.18 6.99 3.07
N PRO A 284 -19.38 6.62 2.58
CA PRO A 284 -20.56 7.47 2.60
C PRO A 284 -20.92 8.01 4.00
N GLU A 285 -20.64 7.24 5.05
CA GLU A 285 -20.85 7.56 6.47
C GLU A 285 -20.05 8.77 6.97
N LEU A 286 -19.08 9.26 6.21
CA LEU A 286 -18.38 10.50 6.52
C LEU A 286 -19.21 11.76 6.21
N GLU A 287 -20.31 11.65 5.46
CA GLU A 287 -21.13 12.82 5.12
C GLU A 287 -21.59 13.58 6.38
N GLY A 288 -21.38 14.89 6.39
CA GLY A 288 -21.72 15.78 7.50
C GLY A 288 -20.67 15.88 8.60
N LYS A 289 -19.71 14.94 8.68
CA LYS A 289 -18.61 15.00 9.66
C LYS A 289 -17.63 16.13 9.32
N PRO A 290 -16.95 16.74 10.33
CA PRO A 290 -15.89 17.72 10.08
C PRO A 290 -14.81 17.16 9.15
N ARG A 291 -14.36 17.98 8.18
CA ARG A 291 -13.36 17.56 7.20
C ARG A 291 -11.95 17.81 7.73
N PRO A 292 -11.11 16.77 7.93
CA PRO A 292 -9.71 16.95 8.32
C PRO A 292 -8.91 17.72 7.28
N VAL A 293 -7.74 18.26 7.66
CA VAL A 293 -6.77 18.75 6.68
C VAL A 293 -6.34 17.59 5.78
N VAL A 294 -6.24 17.87 4.48
CA VAL A 294 -5.74 16.90 3.51
C VAL A 294 -4.24 16.68 3.69
N VAL A 295 -3.84 15.42 3.82
CA VAL A 295 -2.44 14.99 3.75
C VAL A 295 -2.18 14.33 2.42
N ARG A 296 -1.13 14.74 1.74
CA ARG A 296 -0.78 14.29 0.39
C ARG A 296 0.49 13.49 0.39
N TYR A 297 0.57 12.54 -0.54
CA TYR A 297 1.76 11.74 -0.75
C TYR A 297 2.22 11.79 -2.20
N ASN A 298 3.51 12.05 -2.36
CA ASN A 298 4.25 11.87 -3.61
C ASN A 298 4.85 10.47 -3.59
N VAL A 299 4.40 9.62 -4.51
CA VAL A 299 4.75 8.22 -4.57
C VAL A 299 5.76 8.00 -5.68
N ARG A 300 6.90 7.41 -5.32
CA ARG A 300 7.92 7.00 -6.28
C ARG A 300 8.10 5.50 -6.32
N TRP A 301 8.59 4.98 -7.44
CA TRP A 301 9.03 3.59 -7.50
C TRP A 301 10.19 3.35 -6.52
N PRO A 302 10.30 2.16 -5.90
CA PRO A 302 11.48 1.80 -5.14
C PRO A 302 12.75 1.81 -6.01
N ASP A 303 13.87 2.24 -5.43
CA ASP A 303 15.16 2.34 -6.13
C ASP A 303 15.65 0.97 -6.65
N GLU A 304 15.35 -0.08 -5.90
CA GLU A 304 15.67 -1.47 -6.24
C GLU A 304 14.39 -2.30 -6.29
N VAL A 305 14.11 -2.88 -7.45
CA VAL A 305 12.95 -3.77 -7.65
C VAL A 305 13.38 -5.05 -8.38
N PRO A 306 12.78 -6.22 -8.04
CA PRO A 306 12.93 -7.43 -8.83
C PRO A 306 12.61 -7.23 -10.31
N ILE A 307 13.41 -7.83 -11.18
CA ILE A 307 13.24 -7.72 -12.64
C ILE A 307 12.74 -9.03 -13.23
N LEU A 308 11.63 -8.95 -13.95
CA LEU A 308 11.07 -10.00 -14.80
C LEU A 308 11.46 -9.73 -16.26
N LYS A 309 12.14 -10.67 -16.90
CA LYS A 309 12.50 -10.53 -18.32
C LYS A 309 11.27 -10.74 -19.20
N ALA A 310 11.15 -9.98 -20.28
CA ALA A 310 10.15 -10.28 -21.30
C ALA A 310 10.36 -11.70 -21.84
N GLY A 311 9.32 -12.54 -21.75
CA GLY A 311 9.37 -13.97 -22.12
C GLY A 311 9.65 -14.95 -20.99
N GLU A 312 10.03 -14.47 -19.81
CA GLU A 312 10.11 -15.30 -18.61
C GLU A 312 8.72 -15.47 -18.00
N THR A 313 8.34 -16.70 -17.66
CA THR A 313 7.15 -16.95 -16.84
C THR A 313 7.56 -17.17 -15.40
N LEU A 314 6.98 -16.38 -14.49
CA LEU A 314 7.28 -16.46 -13.06
C LEU A 314 6.34 -17.46 -12.38
N THR A 315 6.94 -18.39 -11.64
CA THR A 315 6.26 -19.41 -10.82
C THR A 315 7.02 -19.59 -9.51
N PHE A 316 8.32 -19.88 -9.59
CA PHE A 316 9.22 -20.01 -8.44
C PHE A 316 9.96 -18.69 -8.16
N SER A 317 10.40 -18.51 -6.92
CA SER A 317 11.14 -17.32 -6.52
C SER A 317 12.52 -17.22 -7.18
N GLY A 318 13.07 -16.01 -7.24
CA GLY A 318 14.38 -15.70 -7.78
C GLY A 318 14.30 -15.03 -9.15
N GLY A 319 13.97 -15.79 -10.18
CA GLY A 319 13.93 -15.30 -11.57
C GLY A 319 15.26 -15.41 -12.33
N GLU A 320 15.19 -15.31 -13.65
CA GLU A 320 16.34 -15.40 -14.53
C GLU A 320 17.28 -14.21 -14.39
N TYR A 321 16.74 -13.01 -14.20
CA TYR A 321 17.57 -11.81 -14.05
C TYR A 321 18.48 -11.90 -12.82
N ARG A 322 17.94 -12.34 -11.67
CA ARG A 322 18.73 -12.61 -10.46
C ARG A 322 19.72 -13.75 -10.66
N SER A 323 19.36 -14.77 -11.43
CA SER A 323 20.28 -15.89 -11.74
C SER A 323 21.51 -15.40 -12.51
N ASP A 324 21.33 -14.45 -13.42
CA ASP A 324 22.42 -13.82 -14.19
C ASP A 324 23.12 -12.72 -13.38
N THR A 325 22.42 -12.08 -12.42
CA THR A 325 22.90 -10.97 -11.60
C THR A 325 22.63 -11.24 -10.11
N PRO A 326 23.47 -12.05 -9.43
CA PRO A 326 23.17 -12.57 -8.08
C PRO A 326 22.99 -11.53 -6.97
N THR A 327 23.45 -10.29 -7.18
CA THR A 327 23.35 -9.18 -6.23
C THR A 327 21.99 -8.47 -6.27
N CYS A 328 21.16 -8.73 -7.28
CA CYS A 328 19.85 -8.09 -7.44
C CYS A 328 18.75 -8.82 -6.66
N ALA A 329 17.69 -8.08 -6.31
CA ALA A 329 16.49 -8.61 -5.69
C ALA A 329 15.83 -9.71 -6.54
N GLY A 330 15.30 -10.75 -5.89
CA GLY A 330 14.65 -11.87 -6.55
C GLY A 330 13.16 -11.67 -6.69
N LEU A 331 12.59 -12.23 -7.77
CA LEU A 331 11.14 -12.30 -7.95
C LEU A 331 10.48 -13.19 -6.87
N PRO A 332 9.21 -12.93 -6.52
CA PRO A 332 8.47 -13.77 -5.59
C PRO A 332 8.07 -15.13 -6.20
N GLY A 333 7.80 -16.12 -5.35
CA GLY A 333 7.37 -17.45 -5.77
C GLY A 333 5.85 -17.58 -5.88
N VAL A 334 5.26 -16.99 -6.92
CA VAL A 334 3.79 -16.90 -7.08
C VAL A 334 3.06 -18.26 -7.08
N LEU A 335 3.74 -19.35 -7.46
CA LEU A 335 3.17 -20.70 -7.52
C LEU A 335 2.60 -21.18 -6.18
N GLY A 336 3.19 -20.73 -5.06
CA GLY A 336 2.80 -21.15 -3.72
C GLY A 336 1.83 -20.21 -3.01
N TRP A 337 1.40 -19.13 -3.65
CA TRP A 337 0.49 -18.15 -3.04
C TRP A 337 -0.88 -18.76 -2.78
N SER A 338 -1.55 -18.31 -1.70
CA SER A 338 -2.94 -18.71 -1.43
C SER A 338 -3.93 -17.88 -2.24
N SER A 339 -3.55 -16.65 -2.56
CA SER A 339 -4.17 -15.88 -3.64
C SER A 339 -3.21 -14.86 -4.23
N GLY A 340 -3.52 -14.43 -5.46
CA GLY A 340 -2.76 -13.39 -6.13
C GLY A 340 -3.63 -12.53 -7.03
N GLU A 341 -3.32 -11.24 -7.08
CA GLU A 341 -4.04 -10.24 -7.87
C GLU A 341 -3.04 -9.24 -8.47
N ILE A 342 -3.30 -8.74 -9.69
CA ILE A 342 -2.57 -7.60 -10.26
C ILE A 342 -3.32 -6.32 -9.89
N LEU A 343 -2.67 -5.44 -9.13
CA LEU A 343 -3.23 -4.15 -8.70
C LEU A 343 -2.94 -3.00 -9.67
N PHE A 344 -1.79 -3.06 -10.32
CA PHE A 344 -1.30 -2.01 -11.22
C PHE A 344 -0.52 -2.59 -12.40
N ASP A 345 -0.68 -1.98 -13.57
CA ASP A 345 0.06 -2.30 -14.79
C ASP A 345 0.44 -1.01 -15.54
N SER A 346 1.71 -0.82 -15.87
CA SER A 346 2.17 0.43 -16.51
C SER A 346 1.66 0.65 -17.93
N LEU A 347 1.13 -0.38 -18.62
CA LEU A 347 0.48 -0.20 -19.92
C LEU A 347 -0.98 0.24 -19.78
N ASN A 348 -1.63 -0.07 -18.65
CA ASN A 348 -2.96 0.41 -18.31
C ASN A 348 -2.91 1.11 -16.94
N LYS A 349 -2.26 2.28 -16.90
CA LYS A 349 -1.95 3.00 -15.67
C LYS A 349 -3.16 3.33 -14.79
N GLN A 350 -4.32 3.55 -15.40
CA GLN A 350 -5.57 3.85 -14.70
C GLN A 350 -6.39 2.60 -14.39
N MET A 351 -5.92 1.43 -14.81
CA MET A 351 -6.64 0.16 -14.68
C MET A 351 -8.05 0.25 -15.32
N GLU A 352 -8.15 0.88 -16.49
CA GLU A 352 -9.39 1.05 -17.25
C GLU A 352 -9.89 -0.31 -17.78
N PRO A 353 -11.16 -0.69 -17.56
CA PRO A 353 -11.73 -1.96 -18.02
C PRO A 353 -11.55 -2.23 -19.53
N ASP A 354 -11.83 -1.23 -20.37
CA ASP A 354 -11.76 -1.36 -21.83
C ASP A 354 -10.36 -1.70 -22.36
N LYS A 355 -9.31 -1.28 -21.62
CA LYS A 355 -7.91 -1.53 -21.95
C LYS A 355 -7.35 -2.80 -21.31
N MET A 356 -8.09 -3.42 -20.39
CA MET A 356 -7.61 -4.58 -19.63
C MET A 356 -7.13 -5.69 -20.56
N SER A 357 -7.82 -5.94 -21.68
CA SER A 357 -7.53 -7.03 -22.62
C SER A 357 -6.43 -6.70 -23.65
N THR A 358 -6.17 -5.41 -23.93
CA THR A 358 -5.26 -4.98 -25.01
C THR A 358 -3.93 -4.45 -24.48
N ASP A 359 -3.96 -3.65 -23.41
CA ASP A 359 -2.84 -2.83 -22.97
C ASP A 359 -2.36 -3.34 -21.61
N TYR A 360 -1.67 -4.49 -21.60
CA TYR A 360 -1.20 -5.13 -20.37
C TYR A 360 0.23 -5.64 -20.52
N LEU A 361 1.00 -5.54 -19.44
CA LEU A 361 2.36 -6.07 -19.32
C LEU A 361 2.36 -7.54 -18.94
N ALA A 362 1.46 -7.95 -18.04
CA ALA A 362 1.42 -9.31 -17.53
C ALA A 362 0.02 -9.77 -17.13
N ARG A 363 -0.13 -11.10 -17.01
CA ARG A 363 -1.31 -11.78 -16.45
C ARG A 363 -0.89 -12.70 -15.34
N LEU A 364 -1.69 -12.75 -14.28
CA LEU A 364 -1.57 -13.72 -13.21
C LEU A 364 -2.77 -14.66 -13.28
N ALA A 365 -2.53 -15.97 -13.32
CA ALA A 365 -3.61 -16.93 -13.46
C ALA A 365 -3.28 -18.28 -12.80
N PRO A 366 -4.30 -19.05 -12.35
CA PRO A 366 -4.14 -20.41 -11.86
C PRO A 366 -3.94 -21.38 -13.04
N VAL A 367 -2.68 -21.60 -13.41
CA VAL A 367 -2.34 -22.36 -14.62
C VAL A 367 -2.29 -23.87 -14.43
N LEU A 368 -2.43 -24.38 -13.20
CA LEU A 368 -2.39 -25.81 -12.89
C LEU A 368 -3.76 -26.43 -12.65
N GLU A 369 -4.79 -25.62 -12.45
CA GLU A 369 -6.14 -26.09 -12.19
C GLU A 369 -6.70 -26.90 -13.37
N LYS A 370 -7.63 -27.82 -13.07
CA LYS A 370 -8.36 -28.53 -14.11
C LYS A 370 -9.51 -27.67 -14.63
N VAL A 371 -9.59 -27.52 -15.95
CA VAL A 371 -10.73 -26.95 -16.66
C VAL A 371 -11.53 -28.12 -17.21
N CYS A 372 -12.84 -28.15 -16.96
CA CYS A 372 -13.71 -29.25 -17.39
C CYS A 372 -14.99 -28.72 -18.06
N VAL A 373 -15.49 -29.51 -19.02
CA VAL A 373 -16.79 -29.32 -19.67
C VAL A 373 -17.56 -30.64 -19.69
N ASP A 374 -18.89 -30.56 -19.65
CA ASP A 374 -19.72 -31.75 -19.77
C ASP A 374 -19.63 -32.34 -21.18
N LEU A 375 -19.42 -33.65 -21.24
CA LEU A 375 -19.48 -34.45 -22.46
C LEU A 375 -20.68 -35.42 -22.43
N GLY A 376 -21.14 -35.80 -21.24
CA GLY A 376 -22.03 -36.94 -21.07
C GLY A 376 -21.29 -38.28 -21.25
N PRO A 377 -21.99 -39.35 -21.68
CA PRO A 377 -21.37 -40.66 -21.89
C PRO A 377 -20.28 -40.61 -22.97
N ILE A 378 -19.10 -41.15 -22.65
CA ILE A 378 -18.05 -41.30 -23.66
C ILE A 378 -18.44 -42.37 -24.68
N GLN A 379 -18.11 -42.11 -25.95
CA GLN A 379 -18.38 -43.01 -27.08
C GLN A 379 -17.66 -44.36 -26.93
N GLU A 380 -18.24 -45.42 -27.53
CA GLU A 380 -17.79 -46.81 -27.34
C GLU A 380 -16.30 -47.03 -27.62
N GLU A 381 -15.77 -46.41 -28.68
CA GLU A 381 -14.35 -46.49 -29.06
C GLU A 381 -13.40 -46.01 -27.94
N TYR A 382 -13.82 -44.99 -27.18
CA TYR A 382 -13.04 -44.43 -26.08
C TYR A 382 -13.48 -44.94 -24.71
N GLN A 383 -14.27 -46.02 -24.66
CA GLN A 383 -14.45 -46.80 -23.44
C GLN A 383 -13.17 -47.61 -23.16
N PRO A 384 -12.92 -48.01 -21.90
CA PRO A 384 -11.75 -48.83 -21.56
C PRO A 384 -11.66 -50.16 -22.35
N SER A 385 -12.79 -50.67 -22.85
CA SER A 385 -12.85 -51.86 -23.70
C SER A 385 -12.40 -51.63 -25.16
N GLY A 386 -12.37 -50.39 -25.64
CA GLY A 386 -11.99 -50.04 -27.02
C GLY A 386 -10.48 -50.02 -27.26
N GLY A 387 -9.65 -49.89 -26.22
CA GLY A 387 -8.18 -49.91 -26.31
C GLY A 387 -7.54 -48.57 -26.70
N SER A 388 -8.33 -47.61 -27.18
CA SER A 388 -7.88 -46.26 -27.56
C SER A 388 -7.65 -45.31 -26.36
N VAL A 389 -7.94 -45.79 -25.15
CA VAL A 389 -7.66 -45.10 -23.88
C VAL A 389 -6.89 -45.98 -22.90
N TYR A 390 -6.11 -45.37 -22.02
CA TYR A 390 -5.60 -46.00 -20.79
C TYR A 390 -6.25 -45.35 -19.57
N VAL A 391 -6.51 -46.15 -18.54
CA VAL A 391 -7.27 -45.72 -17.36
C VAL A 391 -6.35 -45.55 -16.16
N VAL A 392 -6.47 -44.41 -15.48
CA VAL A 392 -5.87 -44.19 -14.16
C VAL A 392 -6.99 -43.75 -13.22
N ASN A 393 -7.35 -44.60 -12.27
CA ASN A 393 -8.54 -44.42 -11.42
C ASN A 393 -9.82 -44.29 -12.27
N SER A 394 -10.50 -43.13 -12.24
CA SER A 394 -11.69 -42.84 -13.07
C SER A 394 -11.36 -42.05 -14.35
N MET A 395 -10.09 -41.72 -14.58
CA MET A 395 -9.67 -40.85 -15.68
C MET A 395 -9.23 -41.69 -16.88
N TYR A 396 -9.85 -41.44 -18.02
CA TYR A 396 -9.55 -42.09 -19.30
C TYR A 396 -8.68 -41.14 -20.13
N TYR A 397 -7.46 -41.58 -20.42
CA TYR A 397 -6.48 -40.81 -21.17
C TYR A 397 -6.29 -41.40 -22.57
N PHE A 398 -6.22 -40.57 -23.59
CA PHE A 398 -6.26 -40.99 -24.99
C PHE A 398 -4.89 -41.42 -25.49
N ASN A 399 -4.80 -42.59 -26.11
CA ASN A 399 -3.52 -43.20 -26.48
C ASN A 399 -2.82 -42.52 -27.65
N ASP A 400 -3.61 -42.07 -28.62
CA ASP A 400 -3.15 -41.55 -29.92
C ASP A 400 -2.73 -40.07 -29.88
N LEU A 401 -2.90 -39.41 -28.72
CA LEU A 401 -2.40 -38.06 -28.51
C LEU A 401 -0.90 -38.08 -28.19
N HIS A 402 -0.19 -37.06 -28.69
CA HIS A 402 1.23 -36.91 -28.38
C HIS A 402 1.46 -36.68 -26.87
N ALA A 403 2.68 -36.94 -26.39
CA ALA A 403 3.03 -36.87 -24.96
C ALA A 403 2.67 -35.54 -24.27
N GLY A 404 2.72 -34.42 -25.00
CA GLY A 404 2.42 -33.08 -24.46
C GLY A 404 0.93 -32.82 -24.14
N ILE A 405 0.01 -33.62 -24.70
CA ILE A 405 -1.45 -33.54 -24.43
C ILE A 405 -1.91 -34.77 -23.63
N LYS A 406 -1.32 -35.94 -23.90
CA LYS A 406 -1.74 -37.26 -23.37
C LYS A 406 -1.83 -37.35 -21.85
N THR A 407 -1.08 -36.53 -21.11
CA THR A 407 -1.11 -36.46 -19.64
C THR A 407 -2.04 -35.36 -19.11
N ARG A 408 -2.44 -34.42 -19.96
CA ARG A 408 -3.19 -33.20 -19.61
C ARG A 408 -4.66 -33.29 -19.96
N PHE A 409 -5.00 -34.02 -21.01
CA PHE A 409 -6.37 -34.18 -21.52
C PHE A 409 -6.92 -35.57 -21.17
N TYR A 410 -8.07 -35.60 -20.51
CA TYR A 410 -8.71 -36.85 -20.08
C TYR A 410 -10.22 -36.69 -19.93
N TYR A 411 -10.92 -37.82 -19.97
CA TYR A 411 -12.33 -37.91 -19.60
C TYR A 411 -12.46 -38.49 -18.19
N ASP A 412 -13.23 -37.85 -17.32
CA ASP A 412 -13.53 -38.38 -15.98
C ASP A 412 -14.88 -39.10 -16.02
N SER A 413 -14.87 -40.42 -15.84
CA SER A 413 -16.07 -41.26 -15.91
C SER A 413 -17.04 -41.07 -14.75
N LEU A 414 -16.57 -40.53 -13.62
CA LEU A 414 -17.43 -40.23 -12.47
C LEU A 414 -18.29 -38.99 -12.72
N THR A 415 -17.66 -37.92 -13.22
CA THR A 415 -18.36 -36.65 -13.47
C THR A 415 -18.88 -36.53 -14.89
N ARG A 416 -18.51 -37.45 -15.79
CA ARG A 416 -18.82 -37.44 -17.23
C ARG A 416 -18.31 -36.21 -17.97
N ASN A 417 -17.20 -35.65 -17.48
CA ASN A 417 -16.64 -34.43 -18.03
C ASN A 417 -15.38 -34.72 -18.84
N LEU A 418 -15.17 -33.91 -19.87
CA LEU A 418 -13.90 -33.79 -20.56
C LEU A 418 -13.08 -32.70 -19.87
N CYS A 419 -11.86 -33.01 -19.47
CA CYS A 419 -11.03 -32.14 -18.65
C CYS A 419 -9.64 -31.93 -19.25
N PHE A 420 -9.09 -30.75 -18.98
CA PHE A 420 -7.73 -30.35 -19.31
C PHE A 420 -7.07 -29.74 -18.08
N LYS A 421 -5.83 -30.11 -17.75
CA LYS A 421 -5.12 -29.59 -16.56
C LYS A 421 -3.68 -29.19 -16.87
N GLY A 422 -3.10 -28.41 -15.96
CA GLY A 422 -1.71 -27.96 -16.09
C GLY A 422 -0.72 -28.76 -15.25
N TYR A 423 0.55 -28.66 -15.64
CA TYR A 423 1.70 -29.24 -14.95
C TYR A 423 2.87 -28.26 -14.92
N VAL A 424 3.64 -28.29 -13.83
CA VAL A 424 4.94 -27.64 -13.73
C VAL A 424 5.97 -28.66 -13.28
N ASN A 425 6.99 -28.91 -14.11
CA ASN A 425 8.04 -29.91 -13.86
C ASN A 425 7.46 -31.28 -13.47
N ASP A 426 6.47 -31.76 -14.24
CA ASP A 426 5.72 -33.00 -14.02
C ASP A 426 4.87 -33.06 -12.73
N LYS A 427 4.70 -31.92 -12.05
CA LYS A 427 3.87 -31.79 -10.83
C LYS A 427 2.61 -30.99 -11.10
N THR A 428 1.56 -31.24 -10.35
CA THR A 428 0.29 -30.52 -10.40
C THR A 428 -0.25 -30.28 -9.00
N LEU A 429 -1.46 -29.71 -8.89
CA LEU A 429 -2.11 -29.48 -7.61
C LEU A 429 -2.30 -30.79 -6.84
N GLY A 430 -1.97 -30.77 -5.56
CA GLY A 430 -1.97 -31.95 -4.68
C GLY A 430 -0.61 -32.62 -4.51
N ASP A 431 0.40 -32.29 -5.33
CA ASP A 431 1.76 -32.80 -5.13
C ASP A 431 2.44 -32.11 -3.93
N SER A 432 2.91 -32.90 -2.97
CA SER A 432 3.58 -32.41 -1.74
C SER A 432 4.90 -31.66 -2.01
N THR A 433 5.48 -31.82 -3.20
CA THR A 433 6.72 -31.16 -3.61
C THR A 433 6.49 -30.07 -4.67
N LEU A 434 5.25 -29.62 -4.88
CA LEU A 434 4.90 -28.66 -5.92
C LEU A 434 5.76 -27.38 -5.86
N THR A 435 5.98 -26.85 -4.66
CA THR A 435 6.75 -25.62 -4.42
C THR A 435 8.24 -25.86 -4.18
N ALA A 436 8.72 -27.11 -4.27
CA ALA A 436 10.14 -27.42 -4.14
C ALA A 436 10.93 -26.78 -5.28
N ALA A 437 12.22 -26.50 -5.02
CA ALA A 437 13.11 -25.85 -5.97
C ALA A 437 13.04 -26.53 -7.36
N PRO A 438 12.92 -25.76 -8.46
CA PRO A 438 12.75 -26.32 -9.77
C PRO A 438 14.02 -27.08 -10.21
N PRO A 439 13.87 -28.13 -11.03
CA PRO A 439 15.00 -28.78 -11.67
C PRO A 439 15.69 -27.84 -12.67
N SER A 440 16.88 -28.24 -13.13
CA SER A 440 17.66 -27.45 -14.11
C SER A 440 16.94 -27.23 -15.45
N VAL A 441 16.01 -28.13 -15.80
CA VAL A 441 15.14 -28.01 -16.96
C VAL A 441 13.75 -27.64 -16.48
N TYR A 442 13.39 -26.37 -16.65
CA TYR A 442 12.06 -25.87 -16.28
C TYR A 442 11.07 -26.11 -17.41
N VAL A 443 9.93 -26.73 -17.09
CA VAL A 443 8.82 -26.95 -18.03
C VAL A 443 7.51 -26.57 -17.36
N LEU A 444 6.80 -25.61 -17.95
CA LEU A 444 5.42 -25.28 -17.59
C LEU A 444 4.51 -25.68 -18.76
N GLN A 445 3.50 -26.48 -18.45
CA GLN A 445 2.43 -26.86 -19.37
C GLN A 445 1.13 -26.33 -18.77
N PRO A 446 0.69 -25.11 -19.11
CA PRO A 446 -0.47 -24.50 -18.45
C PRO A 446 -1.77 -25.23 -18.81
N ASN A 447 -2.82 -25.05 -18.03
CA ASN A 447 -4.18 -25.51 -18.34
C ASN A 447 -4.88 -24.73 -19.48
N ILE A 448 -4.11 -24.04 -20.31
CA ILE A 448 -4.58 -23.22 -21.44
C ILE A 448 -4.32 -24.00 -22.72
N MET A 449 -5.38 -24.32 -23.48
CA MET A 449 -5.23 -25.03 -24.74
C MET A 449 -4.76 -24.09 -25.85
N SER A 450 -3.79 -24.55 -26.62
CA SER A 450 -3.35 -23.94 -27.86
C SER A 450 -4.16 -24.46 -29.06
N LYS A 451 -4.19 -23.69 -30.14
CA LYS A 451 -4.88 -24.09 -31.37
C LYS A 451 -4.35 -25.44 -31.92
N PRO A 452 -3.03 -25.68 -32.01
CA PRO A 452 -2.51 -26.98 -32.43
C PRO A 452 -2.95 -28.14 -31.52
N GLU A 453 -3.05 -27.93 -30.20
CA GLU A 453 -3.53 -28.97 -29.30
C GLU A 453 -5.01 -29.28 -29.52
N LYS A 454 -5.84 -28.25 -29.71
CA LYS A 454 -7.26 -28.42 -30.08
C LYS A 454 -7.40 -29.18 -31.40
N ASP A 455 -6.67 -28.76 -32.42
CA ASP A 455 -6.74 -29.36 -33.76
C ASP A 455 -6.28 -30.83 -33.70
N ALA A 456 -5.20 -31.15 -32.97
CA ALA A 456 -4.75 -32.53 -32.75
C ALA A 456 -5.76 -33.41 -32.00
N ILE A 457 -6.52 -32.85 -31.04
CA ILE A 457 -7.60 -33.60 -30.36
C ILE A 457 -8.79 -33.82 -31.31
N LEU A 458 -9.06 -32.88 -32.22
CA LEU A 458 -10.12 -33.02 -33.22
C LEU A 458 -9.75 -33.95 -34.38
N GLU A 459 -8.48 -34.32 -34.52
CA GLU A 459 -7.99 -35.31 -35.49
C GLU A 459 -8.06 -36.76 -34.97
N LEU A 460 -8.48 -36.96 -33.73
CA LEU A 460 -8.74 -38.29 -33.16
C LEU A 460 -9.78 -39.05 -34.00
N GLU A 461 -9.55 -40.35 -34.19
CA GLU A 461 -10.43 -41.18 -35.02
C GLU A 461 -11.82 -41.34 -34.40
N GLU A 462 -12.84 -41.48 -35.25
CA GLU A 462 -14.22 -41.79 -34.84
C GLU A 462 -14.87 -40.81 -33.83
N ILE A 463 -14.40 -39.57 -33.71
CA ILE A 463 -15.03 -38.58 -32.80
C ILE A 463 -16.44 -38.18 -33.28
N ASN A 464 -17.41 -38.24 -32.37
CA ASN A 464 -18.77 -37.81 -32.66
C ASN A 464 -18.95 -36.27 -32.56
N PRO A 465 -20.08 -35.71 -33.04
CA PRO A 465 -20.34 -34.27 -32.95
C PRO A 465 -20.39 -33.70 -31.53
N ALA A 466 -20.83 -34.49 -30.55
CA ALA A 466 -20.88 -34.06 -29.14
C ALA A 466 -19.46 -33.90 -28.57
N PHE A 467 -18.56 -34.84 -28.87
CA PHE A 467 -17.15 -34.76 -28.51
C PHE A 467 -16.48 -33.57 -29.17
N THR A 468 -16.73 -33.36 -30.46
CA THR A 468 -16.23 -32.19 -31.21
C THR A 468 -16.65 -30.87 -30.54
N GLN A 469 -17.92 -30.76 -30.14
CA GLN A 469 -18.42 -29.56 -29.47
C GLN A 469 -17.84 -29.40 -28.07
N ALA A 470 -17.72 -30.48 -27.30
CA ALA A 470 -17.08 -30.46 -25.98
C ALA A 470 -15.63 -30.00 -26.07
N VAL A 471 -14.85 -30.46 -27.05
CA VAL A 471 -13.46 -30.02 -27.26
C VAL A 471 -13.39 -28.52 -27.59
N LYS A 472 -14.31 -27.99 -28.42
CA LYS A 472 -14.40 -26.56 -28.70
C LYS A 472 -14.75 -25.75 -27.44
N ASN A 473 -15.77 -26.17 -26.71
CA ASN A 473 -16.17 -25.53 -25.46
C ASN A 473 -15.04 -25.56 -24.43
N LEU A 474 -14.29 -26.68 -24.34
CA LEU A 474 -13.15 -26.83 -23.45
C LEU A 474 -12.01 -25.89 -23.87
N TYR A 475 -11.74 -25.77 -25.17
CA TYR A 475 -10.75 -24.85 -25.71
C TYR A 475 -11.09 -23.40 -25.34
N ASP A 476 -12.34 -22.96 -25.57
CA ASP A 476 -12.77 -21.59 -25.26
C ASP A 476 -12.72 -21.32 -23.75
N LYS A 477 -13.19 -22.29 -22.94
CA LYS A 477 -13.15 -22.21 -21.48
C LYS A 477 -11.72 -22.17 -20.93
N SER A 478 -10.79 -22.94 -21.49
CA SER A 478 -9.38 -22.98 -21.06
C SER A 478 -8.64 -21.67 -21.30
N ARG A 479 -9.15 -20.84 -22.22
CA ARG A 479 -8.58 -19.54 -22.58
C ARG A 479 -9.35 -18.38 -21.95
N ASN A 480 -10.39 -18.71 -21.18
CA ASN A 480 -11.29 -17.77 -20.52
C ASN A 480 -11.86 -16.73 -21.49
N ASN A 481 -12.19 -17.15 -22.72
CA ASN A 481 -12.39 -16.23 -23.82
C ASN A 481 -13.71 -15.45 -23.69
N PHE A 482 -13.63 -14.14 -23.46
CA PHE A 482 -14.80 -13.26 -23.34
C PHE A 482 -15.30 -12.68 -24.68
N SER A 483 -14.52 -12.83 -25.77
CA SER A 483 -14.88 -12.29 -27.09
C SER A 483 -14.41 -13.19 -28.23
N ASP A 484 -15.10 -13.17 -29.36
CA ASP A 484 -14.77 -14.02 -30.51
C ASP A 484 -13.48 -13.61 -31.25
N ASP A 485 -12.89 -12.44 -30.96
CA ASP A 485 -11.92 -11.77 -31.85
C ASP A 485 -10.62 -11.26 -31.18
N THR A 486 -10.32 -11.65 -29.93
CA THR A 486 -9.06 -11.27 -29.26
C THR A 486 -8.34 -12.48 -28.66
N GLY A 487 -7.12 -12.29 -28.14
CA GLY A 487 -6.28 -13.35 -27.59
C GLY A 487 -6.91 -14.11 -26.41
N TYR A 488 -6.13 -14.92 -25.71
CA TYR A 488 -6.60 -15.55 -24.48
C TYR A 488 -6.69 -14.50 -23.35
N THR A 489 -7.83 -14.38 -22.71
CA THR A 489 -8.14 -13.45 -21.60
C THR A 489 -7.98 -14.14 -20.23
N ILE A 490 -7.00 -15.03 -20.12
CA ILE A 490 -6.67 -15.68 -18.86
C ILE A 490 -6.15 -14.66 -17.84
N GLY A 491 -6.50 -14.84 -16.57
CA GLY A 491 -6.15 -13.88 -15.51
C GLY A 491 -7.02 -12.63 -15.48
N LEU A 492 -8.17 -12.66 -16.15
CA LEU A 492 -9.23 -11.66 -16.09
C LEU A 492 -10.53 -12.31 -15.64
N ASP A 493 -11.39 -11.57 -14.96
CA ASP A 493 -12.75 -11.98 -14.64
C ASP A 493 -13.75 -10.98 -15.22
N GLN A 494 -15.01 -11.40 -15.35
CA GLN A 494 -16.12 -10.50 -15.63
C GLN A 494 -16.61 -9.93 -14.29
N CYS A 495 -16.58 -8.61 -14.17
CA CYS A 495 -16.83 -7.88 -12.92
C CYS A 495 -17.90 -6.84 -13.20
N ASP A 496 -19.10 -7.07 -12.63
CA ASP A 496 -20.33 -6.36 -13.01
C ASP A 496 -20.59 -6.46 -14.53
N ASP A 497 -20.65 -5.32 -15.23
CA ASP A 497 -20.84 -5.22 -16.68
C ASP A 497 -19.51 -5.09 -17.45
N ASP A 498 -18.36 -5.15 -16.76
CA ASP A 498 -17.03 -4.87 -17.27
C ASP A 498 -16.04 -6.04 -17.08
N ILE A 499 -14.79 -5.87 -17.52
CA ILE A 499 -13.69 -6.82 -17.33
C ILE A 499 -12.73 -6.28 -16.26
N CYS A 500 -12.33 -7.12 -15.30
CA CYS A 500 -11.33 -6.75 -14.29
C CYS A 500 -10.26 -7.82 -14.10
N GLN A 501 -9.17 -7.49 -13.38
CA GLN A 501 -8.11 -8.45 -13.07
C GLN A 501 -8.66 -9.56 -12.18
N GLN A 502 -8.30 -10.80 -12.48
CA GLN A 502 -8.74 -11.94 -11.69
C GLN A 502 -8.06 -11.94 -10.32
N LYS A 503 -8.87 -12.18 -9.27
CA LYS A 503 -8.35 -12.53 -7.94
C LYS A 503 -8.11 -14.04 -7.90
N ALA A 504 -6.93 -14.45 -8.34
CA ALA A 504 -6.61 -15.86 -8.54
C ALA A 504 -6.50 -16.60 -7.20
N LEU A 505 -7.18 -17.73 -7.09
CA LEU A 505 -7.29 -18.53 -5.86
C LEU A 505 -6.34 -19.72 -5.88
N GLY A 506 -5.76 -20.00 -4.71
CA GLY A 506 -5.02 -21.21 -4.44
C GLY A 506 -3.64 -21.28 -5.09
N PRO A 507 -2.88 -22.34 -4.76
CA PRO A 507 -1.57 -22.59 -5.35
C PRO A 507 -1.72 -22.94 -6.84
N GLY A 508 -0.62 -22.86 -7.57
CA GLY A 508 -0.59 -23.12 -9.01
C GLY A 508 -0.63 -21.88 -9.89
N LEU A 509 -0.37 -20.70 -9.31
CA LEU A 509 -0.34 -19.46 -10.07
C LEU A 509 0.91 -19.36 -10.95
N ALA A 510 0.77 -18.65 -12.07
CA ALA A 510 1.90 -18.19 -12.88
C ALA A 510 1.65 -16.76 -13.35
N LEU A 511 2.71 -15.94 -13.27
CA LEU A 511 2.72 -14.59 -13.83
C LEU A 511 3.41 -14.63 -15.20
N MET A 512 2.68 -14.24 -16.24
CA MET A 512 3.06 -14.37 -17.63
C MET A 512 3.08 -12.99 -18.29
N PRO A 513 4.25 -12.49 -18.73
CA PRO A 513 4.33 -11.27 -19.53
C PRO A 513 3.59 -11.42 -20.86
N ASN A 514 3.11 -10.29 -21.37
CA ASN A 514 2.48 -10.21 -22.68
C ASN A 514 3.47 -10.63 -23.78
N GLY A 515 3.12 -11.67 -24.53
CA GLY A 515 3.94 -12.19 -25.62
C GLY A 515 4.22 -11.16 -26.72
N GLY A 516 3.33 -10.19 -26.90
CA GLY A 516 3.50 -9.09 -27.86
C GLY A 516 4.73 -8.23 -27.58
N ILE A 517 5.23 -8.20 -26.34
CA ILE A 517 6.45 -7.45 -25.96
C ILE A 517 7.68 -7.96 -26.72
N LEU A 518 7.71 -9.25 -27.05
CA LEU A 518 8.81 -9.87 -27.78
C LEU A 518 8.68 -9.78 -29.29
N ASP A 519 7.52 -9.42 -29.83
CA ASP A 519 7.31 -9.29 -31.26
C ASP A 519 7.87 -7.95 -31.76
N PRO A 520 8.97 -7.96 -32.56
CA PRO A 520 9.55 -6.73 -33.07
C PRO A 520 8.63 -6.00 -34.06
N ASN A 521 7.62 -6.68 -34.62
CA ASN A 521 6.67 -6.09 -35.57
C ASN A 521 5.40 -5.58 -34.89
N ASN A 522 5.27 -5.75 -33.57
CA ASN A 522 4.11 -5.26 -32.84
C ASN A 522 4.25 -3.75 -32.62
N THR A 523 3.41 -2.96 -33.28
CA THR A 523 3.44 -1.50 -33.23
C THR A 523 3.12 -0.91 -31.85
N THR A 524 2.43 -1.67 -30.98
CA THR A 524 2.14 -1.25 -29.61
C THR A 524 3.36 -1.42 -28.70
N PHE A 525 4.15 -2.47 -28.92
CA PHE A 525 5.26 -2.84 -28.04
C PHE A 525 6.65 -2.67 -28.65
N SER A 526 6.75 -2.18 -29.89
CA SER A 526 8.02 -1.97 -30.59
C SER A 526 8.95 -1.07 -29.77
N ASP A 527 8.40 0.01 -29.21
CA ASP A 527 9.14 1.03 -28.45
C ASP A 527 9.19 0.77 -26.93
N PHE A 528 8.48 -0.26 -26.45
CA PHE A 528 8.49 -0.63 -25.04
C PHE A 528 9.90 -1.06 -24.59
N LYS A 529 10.37 -0.52 -23.47
CA LYS A 529 11.69 -0.85 -22.88
C LYS A 529 11.54 -1.53 -21.53
N GLU A 530 10.81 -0.88 -20.64
CA GLU A 530 10.50 -1.37 -19.30
C GLU A 530 9.21 -0.74 -18.77
N GLY A 531 8.63 -1.39 -17.78
CA GLY A 531 7.45 -0.94 -17.05
C GLY A 531 7.31 -1.74 -15.75
N TYR A 532 6.34 -1.39 -14.93
CA TYR A 532 6.10 -1.98 -13.63
C TYR A 532 4.73 -2.65 -13.56
N VAL A 533 4.66 -3.72 -12.78
CA VAL A 533 3.42 -4.33 -12.31
C VAL A 533 3.49 -4.47 -10.79
N THR A 534 2.36 -4.24 -10.12
CA THR A 534 2.24 -4.43 -8.67
C THR A 534 1.27 -5.56 -8.41
N LEU A 535 1.72 -6.55 -7.63
CA LEU A 535 0.94 -7.72 -7.26
C LEU A 535 0.56 -7.66 -5.79
N ALA A 536 -0.66 -8.06 -5.47
CA ALA A 536 -1.07 -8.39 -4.10
C ALA A 536 -1.01 -9.89 -3.88
N GLU A 537 -0.35 -10.30 -2.80
CA GLU A 537 -0.37 -11.66 -2.28
C GLU A 537 -1.37 -11.76 -1.12
N ASN A 538 -2.21 -12.81 -1.13
CA ASN A 538 -3.15 -13.16 -0.07
C ASN A 538 -4.24 -12.11 0.22
N ASN A 539 -4.61 -11.26 -0.74
CA ASN A 539 -5.68 -10.27 -0.56
C ASN A 539 -7.07 -10.85 -0.89
N LEU A 540 -7.62 -11.64 0.02
CA LEU A 540 -8.99 -12.12 -0.06
C LEU A 540 -9.62 -12.21 1.32
N GLU A 541 -10.88 -11.79 1.42
CA GLU A 541 -11.65 -11.81 2.67
C GLU A 541 -11.71 -13.21 3.31
N THR A 542 -11.81 -14.26 2.49
CA THR A 542 -11.87 -15.65 2.97
C THR A 542 -10.56 -16.16 3.59
N LEU A 543 -9.45 -15.44 3.40
CA LEU A 543 -8.15 -15.77 3.99
C LEU A 543 -7.96 -15.19 5.40
N GLY A 544 -8.92 -14.37 5.88
CA GLY A 544 -8.93 -13.83 7.23
C GLY A 544 -7.64 -13.06 7.58
N ASP A 545 -7.01 -13.44 8.69
CA ASP A 545 -5.85 -12.71 9.23
C ASP A 545 -4.52 -12.96 8.50
N LEU A 546 -4.52 -13.67 7.37
CA LEU A 546 -3.29 -13.85 6.60
C LEU A 546 -2.68 -12.49 6.20
N PRO A 547 -1.35 -12.34 6.29
CA PRO A 547 -0.71 -11.09 5.92
C PRO A 547 -0.85 -10.85 4.42
N VAL A 548 -1.30 -9.64 4.09
CA VAL A 548 -1.31 -9.12 2.71
C VAL A 548 0.06 -8.51 2.46
N ALA A 549 0.64 -8.81 1.31
CA ALA A 549 1.93 -8.28 0.90
C ALA A 549 1.87 -7.77 -0.54
N LEU A 550 2.49 -6.63 -0.79
CA LEU A 550 2.64 -6.08 -2.14
C LEU A 550 4.01 -6.42 -2.72
N HIS A 551 4.02 -6.81 -3.99
CA HIS A 551 5.23 -7.12 -4.74
C HIS A 551 5.32 -6.24 -5.98
N ILE A 552 6.30 -5.35 -6.03
CA ILE A 552 6.59 -4.51 -7.20
C ILE A 552 7.60 -5.22 -8.08
N ILE A 553 7.25 -5.39 -9.35
CA ILE A 553 8.08 -6.09 -10.33
C ILE A 553 8.29 -5.17 -11.53
N LYS A 554 9.55 -5.01 -11.93
CA LYS A 554 9.91 -4.34 -13.18
C LYS A 554 9.96 -5.37 -14.31
N VAL A 555 9.14 -5.20 -15.34
CA VAL A 555 9.17 -5.98 -16.58
C VAL A 555 10.11 -5.30 -17.58
N LYS A 556 11.09 -6.04 -18.13
CA LYS A 556 12.11 -5.46 -19.02
C LYS A 556 12.29 -6.25 -20.32
N LYS A 557 12.22 -5.55 -21.47
CA LYS A 557 12.33 -6.15 -22.82
C LYS A 557 13.75 -6.59 -23.18
N ASN A 558 14.73 -5.71 -23.00
CA ASN A 558 16.09 -5.88 -23.57
C ASN A 558 17.04 -6.73 -22.71
N CYS A 559 16.56 -7.30 -21.60
CA CYS A 559 17.29 -8.31 -20.85
C CYS A 559 16.93 -9.69 -21.43
N ILE A 560 17.29 -9.96 -22.68
CA ILE A 560 16.99 -11.24 -23.33
C ILE A 560 17.83 -12.33 -22.66
N GLY A 561 17.19 -13.41 -22.20
CA GLY A 561 17.88 -14.57 -21.64
C GLY A 561 18.83 -15.20 -22.67
N VAL A 562 20.07 -15.47 -22.27
CA VAL A 562 21.07 -16.20 -23.08
C VAL A 562 20.61 -17.64 -23.39
N ARG A 563 19.55 -18.09 -22.71
CA ARG A 563 18.77 -19.27 -23.09
C ARG A 563 17.38 -18.79 -23.47
N SER A 564 17.12 -18.70 -24.77
CA SER A 564 15.75 -18.92 -25.24
C SER A 564 15.36 -20.32 -24.77
N LYS A 565 14.77 -20.43 -23.58
CA LYS A 565 14.06 -21.64 -23.14
C LYS A 565 13.11 -21.97 -24.28
N GLN A 566 13.13 -23.20 -24.79
CA GLN A 566 12.13 -23.67 -25.75
C GLN A 566 10.76 -23.70 -25.05
N LEU A 567 10.15 -22.53 -24.85
CA LEU A 567 8.79 -22.38 -25.29
C LEU A 567 8.86 -22.48 -26.80
N ILE A 568 8.24 -23.50 -27.39
CA ILE A 568 7.70 -23.31 -28.73
C ILE A 568 6.74 -22.13 -28.55
N PRO A 569 7.05 -20.93 -29.05
CA PRO A 569 6.17 -19.80 -28.88
C PRO A 569 5.05 -20.02 -29.88
N ILE A 570 3.93 -20.56 -29.42
CA ILE A 570 2.66 -20.45 -30.17
C ILE A 570 2.23 -18.96 -30.23
N MET A 571 2.87 -18.07 -29.47
CA MET A 571 2.61 -16.62 -29.45
C MET A 571 2.93 -15.87 -30.76
N SER A 572 3.77 -16.37 -31.68
CA SER A 572 4.17 -15.63 -32.90
C SER A 572 3.50 -16.09 -34.20
N LEU A 573 2.62 -17.09 -34.19
CA LEU A 573 1.93 -17.60 -35.39
C LEU A 573 0.45 -17.19 -35.48
N MET A 574 0.00 -16.26 -34.63
CA MET A 574 -1.42 -15.89 -34.48
C MET A 574 -1.86 -14.66 -35.27
N LYS A 575 -1.15 -14.26 -36.34
CA LYS A 575 -1.73 -13.36 -37.36
C LYS A 575 -1.63 -14.03 -38.73
N ASN A 576 -2.79 -14.24 -39.35
CA ASN A 576 -2.94 -14.76 -40.70
C ASN A 576 -2.11 -13.93 -41.69
N HIS A 577 -0.94 -14.43 -42.09
CA HIS A 577 -0.42 -14.22 -43.43
C HIS A 577 0.42 -15.42 -43.85
N THR A 578 0.10 -15.94 -45.03
CA THR A 578 0.81 -16.99 -45.77
C THR A 578 2.30 -16.67 -45.88
N PRO A 579 3.22 -17.64 -45.70
CA PRO A 579 4.64 -17.38 -45.84
C PRO A 579 5.03 -17.37 -47.32
N PRO A 580 6.05 -16.56 -47.67
CA PRO A 580 7.14 -17.19 -48.37
C PRO A 580 8.50 -16.81 -47.78
N TYR A 581 9.43 -17.74 -47.95
CA TYR A 581 10.89 -17.61 -47.91
C TYR A 581 11.67 -18.10 -46.68
N SER A 582 12.28 -19.27 -46.96
CA SER A 582 13.63 -19.68 -46.59
C SER A 582 14.71 -18.60 -46.81
N ARG A 583 15.80 -18.74 -46.02
CA ARG A 583 17.07 -17.98 -45.99
C ARG A 583 17.07 -16.76 -45.07
N LEU A 584 17.71 -16.91 -43.90
CA LEU A 584 18.69 -15.97 -43.31
C LEU A 584 19.22 -16.54 -41.98
N TRP A 585 20.02 -17.61 -42.06
CA TRP A 585 20.93 -18.02 -40.97
C TRP A 585 22.36 -17.69 -41.41
N ARG A 586 22.84 -16.50 -41.06
CA ARG A 586 24.25 -16.09 -40.92
C ARG A 586 24.31 -14.56 -40.89
N GLN A 587 24.41 -13.97 -39.69
CA GLN A 587 25.26 -12.82 -39.34
C GLN A 587 24.74 -12.13 -38.06
N SER A 588 25.29 -12.51 -36.91
CA SER A 588 25.44 -11.62 -35.74
C SER A 588 26.37 -12.28 -34.70
N ARG A 589 27.63 -12.48 -35.10
CA ARG A 589 28.76 -12.48 -34.16
C ARG A 589 29.55 -11.21 -34.43
N ARG A 590 29.94 -10.49 -33.37
CA ARG A 590 30.44 -9.08 -33.31
C ARG A 590 29.24 -8.14 -33.15
N TYR A 591 29.00 -7.49 -32.02
CA TYR A 591 29.90 -6.63 -31.26
C TYR A 591 29.54 -6.63 -29.75
N CYS A 592 30.51 -6.90 -28.88
CA CYS A 592 30.57 -6.44 -27.49
C CYS A 592 32.04 -6.13 -27.18
N ILE A 593 32.38 -4.85 -27.13
CA ILE A 593 33.34 -4.26 -26.20
C ILE A 593 32.53 -3.25 -25.40
#